data_AF-A0A6S7EFH6-F1
#
_entry.id   AF-A0A6S7EFH6-F1
#
_cell.length_a   1.000
_cell.length_b   1.000
_cell.length_c   1.000
_cell.angle_alpha   90.00
_cell.angle_beta   90.00
_cell.angle_gamma   90.00
#
_symmetry.space_group_name_H-M   'P 1'
#
loop_
_entity.id
_entity.type
_entity.pdbx_description
1 polymer ?
#
loop_
_entity_poly.entity_id
_entity_poly.type
_entity_poly.pdbx_seq_one_letter_code
_entity_poly.pdbx_strand_id
1 'polypeptide(L)'
;MTGSAGVASAGWNQLDLDQPSNLEEQANVVYQGSFNYNGQTYGPSTSAAVPTQASTGISNVFDLNSLQAFTLYGKNGPAGTGRNDDLSLTSNDNSAAAGVKSPVVYRVYRQNYSAAVVNLARGTVGRHFVKSIVGEQTVPDTLVNGTYNYAGVTFSNFPRGMFDYQVTVTGPSSATGQGSFSLDEIKIPAKISSTGKDIVFNINNGKLDPTALDATGNGLVFAGDVTITTNDVSNPDAWKEIGGLVAKPEYDLTLFGPNGAEIAGAINGLPDRVGSVAVIGAKQ
;
A
#
# COMPACT_ATOMS: atom_id res chain seq x y z
N MET A 1 -12.39 -32.12 12.43
CA MET A 1 -11.43 -31.28 13.19
C MET A 1 -10.04 -31.56 12.66
N THR A 2 -9.57 -30.72 11.76
CA THR A 2 -8.19 -30.75 11.24
C THR A 2 -7.62 -29.38 11.54
N GLY A 3 -6.88 -29.28 12.64
CA GLY A 3 -6.20 -28.06 13.03
C GLY A 3 -5.10 -27.79 12.03
N SER A 4 -5.19 -26.65 11.35
CA SER A 4 -4.05 -26.02 10.72
C SER A 4 -3.07 -25.66 11.84
N ALA A 5 -1.89 -26.26 11.81
CA ALA A 5 -0.78 -25.83 12.64
C ALA A 5 -0.40 -24.41 12.20
N GLY A 6 -0.92 -23.42 12.90
CA GLY A 6 -0.46 -22.05 12.78
C GLY A 6 1.00 -22.02 13.19
N VAL A 7 1.90 -21.78 12.24
CA VAL A 7 3.24 -21.30 12.56
C VAL A 7 3.02 -20.03 13.37
N ALA A 8 3.48 -20.00 14.62
CA ALA A 8 3.38 -18.82 15.47
C ALA A 8 3.87 -17.62 14.66
N SER A 9 3.00 -16.64 14.42
CA SER A 9 3.45 -15.46 13.69
C SER A 9 4.58 -14.86 14.52
N ALA A 10 5.74 -14.69 13.89
CA ALA A 10 6.67 -13.68 14.33
C ALA A 10 5.88 -12.35 14.40
N GLY A 11 6.21 -11.45 15.34
CA GLY A 11 5.42 -10.22 15.56
C GLY A 11 5.12 -9.47 14.26
N TRP A 12 4.13 -8.56 14.26
CA TRP A 12 3.69 -7.85 13.04
C TRP A 12 4.83 -7.20 12.23
N ASN A 13 5.96 -6.91 12.89
CA ASN A 13 7.19 -6.38 12.32
C ASN A 13 8.02 -7.40 11.52
N GLN A 14 7.59 -8.65 11.38
CA GLN A 14 8.30 -9.71 10.67
C GLN A 14 7.49 -10.08 9.44
N LEU A 15 7.95 -9.60 8.28
CA LEU A 15 7.31 -9.87 7.01
C LEU A 15 7.82 -11.20 6.45
N ASP A 16 6.97 -12.22 6.47
CA ASP A 16 7.22 -13.50 5.80
C ASP A 16 6.83 -13.39 4.32
N LEU A 17 7.84 -13.35 3.46
CA LEU A 17 7.70 -13.22 2.01
C LEU A 17 7.23 -14.51 1.34
N ASP A 18 7.15 -15.64 2.04
CA ASP A 18 6.50 -16.85 1.54
C ASP A 18 4.97 -16.81 1.71
N GLN A 19 4.44 -15.93 2.57
CA GLN A 19 3.00 -15.78 2.74
C GLN A 19 2.39 -15.06 1.55
N PRO A 20 1.16 -15.44 1.13
CA PRO A 20 0.41 -14.67 0.17
C PRO A 20 -0.01 -13.31 0.73
N SER A 21 -0.59 -12.47 -0.14
CA SER A 21 -1.20 -11.21 0.27
C SER A 21 -2.21 -11.43 1.41
N ASN A 22 -2.19 -10.54 2.40
CA ASN A 22 -3.15 -10.53 3.51
C ASN A 22 -4.35 -9.61 3.25
N LEU A 23 -4.45 -9.06 2.05
CA LEU A 23 -5.62 -8.30 1.62
C LEU A 23 -6.74 -9.25 1.18
N GLU A 24 -7.97 -8.87 1.52
CA GLU A 24 -9.15 -9.59 1.06
C GLU A 24 -9.18 -9.71 -0.46
N GLU A 25 -9.73 -10.82 -0.95
CA GLU A 25 -9.81 -11.18 -2.37
C GLU A 25 -8.45 -11.39 -3.09
N GLN A 26 -7.32 -11.31 -2.37
CA GLN A 26 -5.98 -11.47 -2.92
C GLN A 26 -5.20 -12.67 -2.36
N ALA A 27 -5.87 -13.65 -1.75
CA ALA A 27 -5.24 -14.79 -1.06
C ALA A 27 -4.29 -15.66 -1.91
N ASN A 28 -4.31 -15.54 -3.24
CA ASN A 28 -3.41 -16.27 -4.15
C ASN A 28 -2.26 -15.40 -4.70
N VAL A 29 -2.19 -14.13 -4.30
CA VAL A 29 -1.22 -13.16 -4.80
C VAL A 29 0.05 -13.25 -3.96
N VAL A 30 1.06 -13.96 -4.46
CA VAL A 30 2.35 -14.16 -3.78
C VAL A 30 3.35 -13.04 -4.06
N TYR A 31 4.33 -12.87 -3.17
CA TYR A 31 5.51 -12.05 -3.43
C TYR A 31 6.34 -12.62 -4.60
N GLN A 32 7.03 -11.74 -5.32
CA GLN A 32 7.88 -12.12 -6.46
C GLN A 32 9.23 -11.41 -6.40
N GLY A 33 10.26 -12.07 -6.92
CA GLY A 33 11.62 -11.54 -7.01
C GLY A 33 12.30 -11.33 -5.66
N SER A 34 13.59 -10.97 -5.71
CA SER A 34 14.43 -10.79 -4.52
C SER A 34 15.02 -9.39 -4.45
N PHE A 35 15.35 -8.88 -3.26
CA PHE A 35 15.98 -7.58 -3.05
C PHE A 35 17.16 -7.65 -2.07
N ASN A 36 18.11 -6.71 -2.19
CA ASN A 36 19.19 -6.55 -1.23
C ASN A 36 18.85 -5.44 -0.22
N TYR A 37 19.10 -5.69 1.07
CA TYR A 37 19.05 -4.68 2.11
C TYR A 37 20.07 -4.99 3.22
N ASN A 38 20.85 -3.99 3.65
CA ASN A 38 21.87 -4.11 4.70
C ASN A 38 22.80 -5.34 4.57
N GLY A 39 23.26 -5.64 3.35
CA GLY A 39 24.18 -6.76 3.08
C GLY A 39 23.52 -8.14 3.04
N GLN A 40 22.20 -8.22 3.18
CA GLN A 40 21.41 -9.46 3.09
C GLN A 40 20.49 -9.40 1.86
N THR A 41 20.28 -10.54 1.20
CA THR A 41 19.26 -10.72 0.17
C THR A 41 17.99 -11.31 0.79
N TYR A 42 16.84 -10.72 0.47
CA TYR A 42 15.52 -11.15 0.88
C TYR A 42 14.63 -11.46 -0.32
N GLY A 43 13.66 -12.36 -0.15
CA GLY A 43 12.69 -12.75 -1.18
C GLY A 43 11.97 -14.03 -0.80
N PRO A 44 10.84 -14.38 -1.44
CA PRO A 44 10.21 -15.68 -1.25
C PRO A 44 11.21 -16.80 -1.54
N SER A 45 11.02 -17.95 -0.91
CA SER A 45 11.80 -19.18 -1.09
C SER A 45 11.85 -19.66 -2.54
N THR A 46 10.87 -19.26 -3.35
CA THR A 46 10.82 -19.52 -4.79
C THR A 46 11.70 -18.59 -5.63
N SER A 47 12.37 -17.60 -5.03
CA SER A 47 13.25 -16.67 -5.72
C SER A 47 14.48 -17.40 -6.28
N ALA A 48 14.84 -17.08 -7.53
CA ALA A 48 16.03 -17.64 -8.14
C ALA A 48 17.31 -16.99 -7.56
N ALA A 49 18.36 -17.80 -7.39
CA ALA A 49 19.69 -17.28 -7.07
C ALA A 49 20.22 -16.41 -8.22
N VAL A 50 20.80 -15.24 -7.91
CA VAL A 50 21.36 -14.33 -8.92
C VAL A 50 22.75 -13.80 -8.56
N PRO A 51 23.59 -13.44 -9.56
CA PRO A 51 24.98 -13.05 -9.32
C PRO A 51 25.15 -11.77 -8.49
N THR A 52 24.10 -10.95 -8.39
CA THR A 52 24.09 -9.64 -7.71
C THR A 52 23.57 -9.74 -6.28
N GLN A 53 23.36 -10.95 -5.74
CA GLN A 53 22.97 -11.14 -4.34
C GLN A 53 24.05 -10.62 -3.38
N ALA A 54 23.62 -9.97 -2.31
CA ALA A 54 24.50 -9.46 -1.27
C ALA A 54 24.93 -10.57 -0.28
N SER A 55 24.18 -11.66 -0.19
CA SER A 55 24.44 -12.81 0.69
C SER A 55 24.38 -14.14 -0.05
N THR A 56 24.97 -15.18 0.53
CA THR A 56 25.00 -16.54 -0.05
C THR A 56 23.66 -17.25 -0.03
N GLY A 57 22.71 -16.77 0.78
CA GLY A 57 21.34 -17.28 0.85
C GLY A 57 20.32 -16.14 0.76
N ILE A 58 19.10 -16.49 0.38
CA ILE A 58 17.94 -15.60 0.35
C ILE A 58 17.13 -15.84 1.62
N SER A 59 16.92 -14.81 2.42
CA SER A 59 16.02 -14.87 3.59
C SER A 59 14.59 -14.61 3.15
N ASN A 60 13.66 -15.47 3.54
CA ASN A 60 12.23 -15.28 3.30
C ASN A 60 11.57 -14.37 4.36
N VAL A 61 12.20 -14.19 5.52
CA VAL A 61 11.70 -13.30 6.56
C VAL A 61 12.48 -11.98 6.53
N PHE A 62 11.75 -10.87 6.47
CA PHE A 62 12.27 -9.51 6.52
C PHE A 62 11.78 -8.77 7.77
N ASP A 63 12.72 -8.35 8.63
CA ASP A 63 12.39 -7.57 9.82
C ASP A 63 12.14 -6.10 9.45
N LEU A 64 10.90 -5.67 9.53
CA LEU A 64 10.46 -4.29 9.31
C LEU A 64 11.08 -3.31 10.32
N ASN A 65 11.54 -3.77 11.48
CA ASN A 65 12.28 -2.91 12.41
C ASN A 65 13.68 -2.54 11.90
N SER A 66 14.18 -3.23 10.86
CA SER A 66 15.40 -2.82 10.17
C SER A 66 15.20 -1.54 9.35
N LEU A 67 13.96 -1.18 9.04
CA LEU A 67 13.57 0.09 8.43
C LEU A 67 13.33 1.14 9.52
N GLN A 68 13.68 2.39 9.24
CA GLN A 68 13.25 3.52 10.05
C GLN A 68 11.74 3.70 9.94
N ALA A 69 11.11 4.09 11.05
CA ALA A 69 9.73 4.55 10.98
C ALA A 69 9.70 5.87 10.20
N PHE A 70 8.92 5.88 9.13
CA PHE A 70 8.62 7.11 8.43
C PHE A 70 7.96 8.07 9.40
N THR A 71 8.59 9.23 9.56
CA THR A 71 7.99 10.38 10.21
C THR A 71 7.68 11.39 9.12
N LEU A 72 6.44 11.91 9.09
CA LEU A 72 6.03 12.97 8.18
C LEU A 72 6.72 14.29 8.57
N TYR A 73 8.04 14.40 8.35
CA TYR A 73 8.78 15.62 8.62
C TYR A 73 8.49 16.65 7.53
N GLY A 74 7.73 17.69 7.90
CA GLY A 74 7.70 18.96 7.18
C GLY A 74 6.46 19.22 6.33
N LYS A 75 5.36 19.65 6.97
CA LYS A 75 4.34 20.49 6.30
C LYS A 75 4.77 21.97 6.17
N ASN A 76 6.02 22.33 6.46
CA ASN A 76 6.48 23.72 6.40
C ASN A 76 7.68 23.90 5.47
N GLY A 77 7.41 23.88 4.16
CA GLY A 77 8.35 24.39 3.16
C GLY A 77 8.07 23.84 1.76
N PRO A 78 8.03 24.68 0.71
CA PRO A 78 7.82 24.26 -0.69
C PRO A 78 8.95 23.38 -1.28
N ALA A 79 9.86 22.85 -0.45
CA ALA A 79 11.00 22.02 -0.84
C ALA A 79 11.24 20.82 0.12
N GLY A 80 10.29 20.48 0.99
CA GLY A 80 10.42 19.32 1.89
C GLY A 80 10.44 18.00 1.13
N THR A 81 11.60 17.34 1.04
CA THR A 81 11.81 16.04 0.35
C THR A 81 12.06 14.89 1.31
N GLY A 82 11.67 15.02 2.58
CA GLY A 82 11.84 13.99 3.61
C GLY A 82 11.17 12.67 3.22
N ARG A 83 11.98 11.67 2.86
CA ARG A 83 11.59 10.34 2.38
C ARG A 83 12.26 9.28 3.24
N ASN A 84 11.95 9.27 4.54
CA ASN A 84 12.52 8.29 5.48
C ASN A 84 11.84 6.92 5.28
N ASP A 85 12.08 6.33 4.10
CA ASP A 85 11.85 4.92 3.74
C ASP A 85 10.78 4.68 2.67
N ASP A 86 10.86 5.41 1.55
CA ASP A 86 10.43 4.85 0.26
C ASP A 86 11.57 3.97 -0.26
N LEU A 87 11.70 2.76 0.29
CA LEU A 87 12.73 1.84 -0.14
C LEU A 87 12.23 1.12 -1.41
N SER A 88 12.45 1.77 -2.56
CA SER A 88 12.22 1.16 -3.87
C SER A 88 13.35 0.19 -4.20
N LEU A 89 13.18 -1.07 -3.84
CA LEU A 89 14.15 -2.12 -4.13
C LEU A 89 13.84 -2.71 -5.49
N THR A 90 14.70 -2.38 -6.45
CA THR A 90 14.67 -3.07 -7.73
C THR A 90 15.26 -4.44 -7.52
N SER A 91 14.56 -5.46 -7.99
CA SER A 91 15.01 -6.82 -7.82
C SER A 91 16.36 -7.03 -8.51
N ASN A 92 17.19 -7.89 -7.94
CA ASN A 92 18.52 -8.20 -8.45
C ASN A 92 18.50 -8.94 -9.80
N ASP A 93 17.30 -9.22 -10.28
CA ASP A 93 17.02 -10.28 -11.19
C ASP A 93 15.93 -9.89 -12.17
N ASN A 94 16.18 -10.22 -13.43
CA ASN A 94 15.14 -10.48 -14.40
C ASN A 94 14.30 -11.71 -13.98
N SER A 95 13.98 -11.91 -12.70
CA SER A 95 13.26 -13.09 -12.20
C SER A 95 11.76 -12.85 -12.23
N ALA A 96 11.16 -13.24 -13.35
CA ALA A 96 10.02 -14.10 -13.20
C ALA A 96 10.49 -15.54 -13.45
N ALA A 97 9.67 -16.51 -13.05
CA ALA A 97 9.88 -17.94 -13.27
C ALA A 97 10.53 -18.24 -14.64
N ALA A 98 11.33 -19.32 -14.71
CA ALA A 98 12.07 -19.73 -15.90
C ALA A 98 11.34 -19.39 -17.21
N GLY A 99 11.77 -18.32 -17.89
CA GLY A 99 11.19 -17.85 -19.15
C GLY A 99 10.58 -16.45 -19.18
N VAL A 100 10.35 -15.78 -18.04
CA VAL A 100 9.83 -14.39 -18.02
C VAL A 100 10.83 -13.46 -17.33
N LYS A 101 11.28 -12.41 -18.05
CA LYS A 101 12.27 -11.43 -17.59
C LYS A 101 11.59 -10.15 -17.12
N SER A 102 10.86 -10.22 -16.02
CA SER A 102 10.14 -9.05 -15.52
C SER A 102 10.81 -8.53 -14.25
N PRO A 103 11.42 -7.34 -14.25
CA PRO A 103 12.00 -6.79 -13.04
C PRO A 103 10.88 -6.53 -12.04
N VAL A 104 11.12 -6.90 -10.79
CA VAL A 104 10.18 -6.72 -9.69
C VAL A 104 10.60 -5.49 -8.88
N VAL A 105 9.63 -4.72 -8.37
CA VAL A 105 9.91 -3.61 -7.47
C VAL A 105 9.18 -3.84 -6.16
N TYR A 106 9.94 -3.85 -5.05
CA TYR A 106 9.38 -3.75 -3.71
C TYR A 106 9.36 -2.30 -3.28
N ARG A 107 8.27 -1.89 -2.61
CA ARG A 107 8.21 -0.66 -1.83
C ARG A 107 7.59 -0.99 -0.49
N VAL A 108 8.29 -0.62 0.56
CA VAL A 108 7.81 -0.78 1.93
C VAL A 108 7.74 0.61 2.52
N TYR A 109 6.60 0.95 3.11
CA TYR A 109 6.46 2.13 3.94
C TYR A 109 6.11 1.68 5.34
N ARG A 110 6.94 2.05 6.32
CA ARG A 110 6.80 1.62 7.70
C ARG A 110 6.55 2.84 8.59
N GLN A 111 5.60 2.73 9.50
CA GLN A 111 5.37 3.64 10.63
C GLN A 111 5.76 2.95 11.94
N ASN A 112 5.42 3.51 13.11
CA ASN A 112 5.82 2.92 14.38
C ASN A 112 5.06 1.63 14.68
N TYR A 113 3.78 1.56 14.32
CA TYR A 113 2.87 0.45 14.65
C TYR A 113 2.32 -0.28 13.43
N SER A 114 2.59 0.20 12.22
CA SER A 114 2.07 -0.38 10.98
C SER A 114 3.06 -0.26 9.82
N ALA A 115 2.84 -1.05 8.78
CA ALA A 115 3.58 -0.96 7.53
C ALA A 115 2.71 -1.40 6.34
N ALA A 116 2.98 -0.80 5.19
CA ALA A 116 2.39 -1.14 3.92
C ALA A 116 3.46 -1.60 2.93
N VAL A 117 3.21 -2.74 2.29
CA VAL A 117 4.14 -3.39 1.37
C VAL A 117 3.51 -3.49 0.00
N VAL A 118 4.23 -3.01 -1.00
CA VAL A 118 3.90 -3.09 -2.42
C VAL A 118 4.96 -3.92 -3.14
N ASN A 119 4.55 -4.84 -3.99
CA ASN A 119 5.43 -5.66 -4.83
C ASN A 119 4.88 -5.76 -6.25
N LEU A 120 5.55 -5.10 -7.19
CA LEU A 120 5.14 -5.04 -8.59
C LEU A 120 6.00 -5.94 -9.46
N ALA A 121 5.39 -6.96 -10.05
CA ALA A 121 5.95 -7.66 -11.20
C ALA A 121 5.55 -6.96 -12.51
N ARG A 122 6.51 -6.54 -13.34
CA ARG A 122 6.18 -5.93 -14.63
C ARG A 122 5.52 -6.95 -15.57
N GLY A 123 4.39 -6.62 -16.19
CA GLY A 123 3.89 -7.35 -17.36
C GLY A 123 2.89 -8.49 -17.11
N THR A 124 2.38 -8.66 -15.88
CA THR A 124 1.23 -9.53 -15.64
C THR A 124 -0.08 -8.75 -15.77
N VAL A 125 -1.11 -9.42 -16.30
CA VAL A 125 -2.48 -8.92 -16.36
C VAL A 125 -3.05 -9.07 -14.95
N GLY A 126 -3.49 -7.97 -14.32
CA GLY A 126 -3.79 -7.89 -12.89
C GLY A 126 -2.70 -7.14 -12.13
N ARG A 127 -2.70 -5.80 -12.22
CA ARG A 127 -1.74 -4.93 -11.51
C ARG A 127 -2.16 -4.75 -10.06
N HIS A 128 -2.05 -5.81 -9.27
CA HIS A 128 -2.19 -5.75 -7.82
C HIS A 128 -0.83 -5.37 -7.25
N PHE A 129 -0.73 -4.14 -6.76
CA PHE A 129 0.51 -3.57 -6.26
C PHE A 129 0.66 -3.84 -4.76
N VAL A 130 -0.41 -3.65 -4.00
CA VAL A 130 -0.37 -3.80 -2.54
C VAL A 130 -0.39 -5.30 -2.21
N LYS A 131 0.61 -5.75 -1.47
CA LYS A 131 0.71 -7.14 -1.00
C LYS A 131 0.34 -7.29 0.44
N SER A 132 0.76 -6.35 1.29
CA SER A 132 0.46 -6.49 2.70
C SER A 132 0.27 -5.16 3.39
N ILE A 133 -0.69 -5.14 4.30
CA ILE A 133 -0.85 -4.12 5.33
C ILE A 133 -0.74 -4.85 6.66
N VAL A 134 0.32 -4.58 7.42
CA VAL A 134 0.61 -5.26 8.69
C VAL A 134 0.77 -4.24 9.80
N GLY A 135 0.50 -4.64 11.03
CA GLY A 135 0.68 -3.75 12.17
C GLY A 135 0.15 -4.33 13.47
N GLU A 136 0.43 -3.62 14.55
CA GLU A 136 -0.19 -3.84 15.86
C GLU A 136 -1.61 -3.29 15.83
N GLN A 137 -2.62 -4.14 15.67
CA GLN A 137 -4.01 -3.72 15.57
C GLN A 137 -4.44 -2.93 16.82
N THR A 138 -5.17 -1.83 16.61
CA THR A 138 -5.76 -1.08 17.73
C THR A 138 -6.75 -1.97 18.47
N VAL A 139 -6.63 -2.06 19.78
CA VAL A 139 -7.53 -2.86 20.62
C VAL A 139 -8.93 -2.24 20.62
N PRO A 140 -10.01 -3.02 20.40
CA PRO A 140 -11.39 -2.55 20.54
C PRO A 140 -11.65 -1.88 21.90
N ASP A 141 -12.62 -0.97 21.94
CA ASP A 141 -13.02 -0.22 23.14
C ASP A 141 -11.94 0.68 23.78
N THR A 142 -10.80 0.90 23.11
CA THR A 142 -9.75 1.83 23.58
C THR A 142 -9.85 3.23 22.97
N LEU A 143 -10.73 3.44 21.99
CA LEU A 143 -10.88 4.75 21.36
C LEU A 143 -11.54 5.75 22.32
N VAL A 144 -10.97 6.95 22.38
CA VAL A 144 -11.48 8.08 23.17
C VAL A 144 -12.33 8.99 22.29
N ASN A 145 -13.50 9.41 22.77
CA ASN A 145 -14.38 10.34 22.05
C ASN A 145 -13.63 11.60 21.57
N GLY A 146 -13.87 11.98 20.32
CA GLY A 146 -13.23 13.14 19.69
C GLY A 146 -13.01 12.96 18.20
N THR A 147 -12.29 13.89 17.60
CA THR A 147 -11.94 13.87 16.17
C THR A 147 -10.46 13.57 16.01
N TYR A 148 -10.14 12.51 15.28
CA TYR A 148 -8.77 12.12 14.96
C TYR A 148 -8.52 12.50 13.50
N ASN A 149 -7.45 13.24 13.25
CA ASN A 149 -7.03 13.59 11.90
C ASN A 149 -5.76 12.83 11.60
N TYR A 150 -5.78 12.02 10.54
CA TYR A 150 -4.65 11.28 10.04
C TYR A 150 -4.13 11.96 8.79
N ALA A 151 -2.82 12.11 8.71
CA ALA A 151 -2.14 12.57 7.50
C ALA A 151 -1.04 11.57 7.13
N GLY A 152 -0.86 11.38 5.83
CA GLY A 152 0.15 10.46 5.33
C GLY A 152 0.21 10.41 3.81
N VAL A 153 0.42 9.21 3.28
CA VAL A 153 0.68 9.01 1.86
C VAL A 153 -0.21 7.94 1.25
N THR A 154 -0.50 8.13 -0.03
CA THR A 154 -1.09 7.12 -0.90
C THR A 154 -0.02 6.71 -1.90
N PHE A 155 0.24 5.42 -2.11
CA PHE A 155 1.32 5.01 -2.98
C PHE A 155 1.12 3.64 -3.62
N SER A 156 1.70 3.50 -4.80
CA SER A 156 2.00 2.22 -5.44
C SER A 156 3.46 2.27 -5.91
N ASN A 157 3.80 1.63 -7.04
CA ASN A 157 5.07 1.88 -7.71
C ASN A 157 5.07 3.22 -8.49
N PHE A 158 4.00 3.53 -9.21
CA PHE A 158 3.79 4.81 -9.88
C PHE A 158 2.28 4.83 -10.16
N PRO A 159 1.44 5.56 -9.41
CA PRO A 159 1.65 6.86 -8.75
C PRO A 159 1.94 6.85 -7.22
N ARG A 160 2.28 8.03 -6.68
CA ARG A 160 2.30 8.39 -5.24
C ARG A 160 1.61 9.72 -5.03
N GLY A 161 0.96 9.94 -3.89
CA GLY A 161 0.42 11.22 -3.49
C GLY A 161 0.14 11.26 -1.98
N MET A 162 -0.78 12.12 -1.59
CA MET A 162 -1.10 12.40 -0.19
C MET A 162 -2.35 11.64 0.26
N PHE A 163 -2.50 11.53 1.57
CA PHE A 163 -3.65 10.93 2.23
C PHE A 163 -4.01 11.79 3.44
N ASP A 164 -5.28 12.16 3.55
CA ASP A 164 -5.86 12.85 4.70
C ASP A 164 -7.16 12.14 5.08
N TYR A 165 -7.32 11.76 6.34
CA TYR A 165 -8.50 11.03 6.81
C TYR A 165 -8.92 11.51 8.19
N GLN A 166 -10.21 11.73 8.36
CA GLN A 166 -10.80 12.16 9.62
C GLN A 166 -11.68 11.05 10.17
N VAL A 167 -11.46 10.72 11.44
CA VAL A 167 -12.29 9.80 12.21
C VAL A 167 -12.98 10.57 13.32
N THR A 168 -14.31 10.54 13.34
CA THR A 168 -15.12 11.08 14.45
C THR A 168 -15.54 9.95 15.35
N VAL A 169 -14.93 9.85 16.53
CA VAL A 169 -15.21 8.84 17.55
C VAL A 169 -16.32 9.35 18.48
N THR A 170 -17.42 8.61 18.54
CA THR A 170 -18.59 8.92 19.37
C THR A 170 -18.78 7.95 20.53
N GLY A 171 -18.08 6.82 20.51
CA GLY A 171 -17.97 5.87 21.61
C GLY A 171 -16.76 4.95 21.43
N PRO A 172 -16.45 4.09 22.43
CA PRO A 172 -15.24 3.26 22.45
C PRO A 172 -15.03 2.37 21.21
N SER A 173 -16.13 1.95 20.57
CA SER A 173 -16.15 1.17 19.32
C SER A 173 -17.13 1.75 18.30
N SER A 174 -17.41 3.06 18.37
CA SER A 174 -18.32 3.74 17.43
C SER A 174 -17.63 4.97 16.85
N ALA A 175 -17.33 4.91 15.57
CA ALA A 175 -16.76 6.03 14.85
C ALA A 175 -17.24 6.09 13.41
N THR A 176 -17.11 7.26 12.80
CA THR A 176 -17.32 7.45 11.35
C THR A 176 -16.05 8.04 10.76
N GLY A 177 -15.55 7.41 9.70
CA GLY A 177 -14.35 7.80 8.98
C GLY A 177 -14.70 8.34 7.60
N GLN A 178 -13.97 9.36 7.14
CA GLN A 178 -14.04 9.88 5.77
C GLN A 178 -12.72 10.60 5.44
N GLY A 179 -12.41 10.78 4.16
CA GLY A 179 -11.18 11.49 3.81
C GLY A 179 -10.98 11.76 2.33
N SER A 180 -9.73 12.04 1.99
CA SER A 180 -9.29 12.33 0.63
C SER A 180 -7.90 11.80 0.39
N PHE A 181 -7.61 11.57 -0.88
CA PHE A 181 -6.27 11.21 -1.34
C PHE A 181 -5.93 11.90 -2.66
N SER A 182 -4.64 11.97 -2.94
CA SER A 182 -4.11 12.33 -4.25
C SER A 182 -3.20 11.23 -4.78
N LEU A 183 -3.02 11.22 -6.10
CA LEU A 183 -2.06 10.38 -6.81
C LEU A 183 -1.43 11.19 -7.93
N ASP A 184 -0.14 11.42 -7.83
CA ASP A 184 0.64 12.21 -8.79
C ASP A 184 1.38 11.30 -9.78
N GLU A 185 1.62 11.84 -10.97
CA GLU A 185 2.45 11.23 -12.03
C GLU A 185 1.90 9.91 -12.59
N ILE A 186 0.58 9.79 -12.74
CA ILE A 186 -0.04 8.65 -13.41
C ILE A 186 0.34 8.68 -14.89
N LYS A 187 1.06 7.64 -15.34
CA LYS A 187 1.64 7.58 -16.68
C LYS A 187 0.89 6.65 -17.65
N ILE A 188 0.53 7.20 -18.81
CA ILE A 188 0.08 6.49 -20.01
C ILE A 188 1.22 6.54 -21.05
N PRO A 189 1.92 5.43 -21.32
CA PRO A 189 3.01 5.40 -22.29
C PRO A 189 2.54 5.64 -23.72
N ALA A 190 3.38 6.28 -24.53
CA ALA A 190 3.16 6.57 -25.94
C ALA A 190 2.63 5.38 -26.74
N LYS A 191 3.15 4.16 -26.47
CA LYS A 191 2.76 2.93 -27.17
C LYS A 191 1.29 2.49 -26.98
N ILE A 192 0.62 3.01 -25.95
CA ILE A 192 -0.81 2.76 -25.70
C ILE A 192 -1.64 4.03 -25.79
N SER A 193 -0.97 5.19 -25.81
CA SER A 193 -1.60 6.49 -25.78
C SER A 193 -2.35 6.76 -27.08
N SER A 194 -3.57 7.28 -27.00
CA SER A 194 -4.35 7.70 -28.17
C SER A 194 -3.62 8.77 -29.01
N THR A 195 -2.73 9.53 -28.38
CA THR A 195 -1.94 10.60 -29.01
C THR A 195 -0.58 10.14 -29.56
N GLY A 196 -0.19 8.89 -29.30
CA GLY A 196 1.15 8.39 -29.62
C GLY A 196 2.27 9.05 -28.80
N LYS A 197 1.94 9.79 -27.73
CA LYS A 197 2.88 10.45 -26.82
C LYS A 197 2.66 10.00 -25.39
N ASP A 198 3.71 10.06 -24.57
CA ASP A 198 3.57 9.85 -23.14
C ASP A 198 2.63 10.92 -22.56
N ILE A 199 1.60 10.49 -21.85
CA ILE A 199 0.70 11.36 -21.08
C ILE A 199 0.97 11.12 -19.60
N VAL A 200 1.06 12.21 -18.84
CA VAL A 200 1.17 12.21 -17.39
C VAL A 200 0.05 13.07 -16.83
N PHE A 201 -0.67 12.54 -15.84
CA PHE A 201 -1.75 13.26 -15.17
C PHE A 201 -1.85 12.83 -13.70
N ASN A 202 -2.66 13.54 -12.93
CA ASN A 202 -2.82 13.33 -11.50
C ASN A 202 -4.31 13.11 -11.17
N ILE A 203 -4.55 12.37 -10.08
CA ILE A 203 -5.77 12.50 -9.29
C ILE A 203 -5.45 13.50 -8.18
N ASN A 204 -6.05 14.69 -8.25
CA ASN A 204 -5.79 15.78 -7.32
C ASN A 204 -6.59 15.62 -6.01
N ASN A 205 -7.79 15.02 -6.07
CA ASN A 205 -8.71 14.94 -4.93
C ASN A 205 -9.70 13.77 -5.04
N GLY A 206 -9.21 12.54 -4.92
CA GLY A 206 -10.09 11.38 -4.74
C GLY A 206 -10.70 11.39 -3.34
N LYS A 207 -11.97 11.01 -3.22
CA LYS A 207 -12.71 11.02 -1.94
C LYS A 207 -12.87 9.61 -1.40
N LEU A 208 -12.68 9.48 -0.09
CA LEU A 208 -12.99 8.29 0.68
C LEU A 208 -14.31 8.57 1.38
N ASP A 209 -15.39 7.97 0.87
CA ASP A 209 -16.75 8.29 1.29
C ASP A 209 -17.00 7.86 2.75
N PRO A 210 -17.93 8.51 3.45
CA PRO A 210 -18.12 8.27 4.88
C PRO A 210 -18.56 6.84 5.17
N THR A 211 -17.89 6.17 6.10
CA THR A 211 -18.25 4.83 6.55
C THR A 211 -18.15 4.68 8.06
N ALA A 212 -18.93 3.76 8.61
CA ALA A 212 -18.89 3.44 10.03
C ALA A 212 -17.70 2.53 10.34
N LEU A 213 -17.17 2.65 11.55
CA LEU A 213 -16.19 1.74 12.09
C LEU A 213 -16.81 0.37 12.33
N ASP A 214 -16.13 -0.68 11.89
CA ASP A 214 -16.47 -2.07 12.18
C ASP A 214 -15.34 -2.78 12.92
N ALA A 215 -15.68 -3.75 13.75
CA ALA A 215 -14.72 -4.59 14.47
C ALA A 215 -14.67 -5.97 13.80
N THR A 216 -13.59 -6.24 13.09
CA THR A 216 -13.39 -7.46 12.31
C THR A 216 -12.24 -8.30 12.85
N GLY A 217 -12.01 -9.48 12.25
CA GLY A 217 -10.81 -10.27 12.53
C GLY A 217 -9.49 -9.56 12.15
N ASN A 218 -9.59 -8.51 11.31
CA ASN A 218 -8.46 -7.68 10.90
C ASN A 218 -8.27 -6.43 11.79
N GLY A 219 -9.09 -6.26 12.83
CA GLY A 219 -9.03 -5.15 13.77
C GLY A 219 -10.19 -4.17 13.62
N LEU A 220 -9.97 -2.91 14.01
CA LEU A 220 -10.95 -1.84 13.82
C LEU A 220 -10.80 -1.27 12.41
N VAL A 221 -11.81 -1.47 11.56
CA VAL A 221 -11.78 -1.23 10.11
C VAL A 221 -12.81 -0.20 9.67
N PHE A 222 -12.43 0.62 8.68
CA PHE A 222 -13.33 1.43 7.87
C PHE A 222 -13.30 0.89 6.43
N ALA A 223 -14.41 0.33 5.98
CA ALA A 223 -14.59 -0.14 4.60
C ALA A 223 -15.66 0.71 3.91
N GLY A 224 -15.34 1.32 2.78
CA GLY A 224 -16.24 2.27 2.11
C GLY A 224 -15.95 2.51 0.65
N ASP A 225 -16.84 3.26 0.01
CA ASP A 225 -16.73 3.62 -1.40
C ASP A 225 -15.68 4.72 -1.65
N VAL A 226 -15.13 4.72 -2.86
CA VAL A 226 -14.26 5.79 -3.36
C VAL A 226 -14.94 6.55 -4.48
N THR A 227 -14.95 7.87 -4.37
CA THR A 227 -15.51 8.77 -5.39
C THR A 227 -14.40 9.58 -6.06
N ILE A 228 -14.32 9.49 -7.40
CA ILE A 228 -13.44 10.33 -8.25
C ILE A 228 -14.26 10.82 -9.44
N THR A 229 -14.32 12.12 -9.62
CA THR A 229 -14.98 12.76 -10.77
C THR A 229 -13.96 13.30 -11.78
N THR A 230 -14.42 13.69 -12.96
CA THR A 230 -13.57 14.33 -13.97
C THR A 230 -12.95 15.66 -13.49
N ASN A 231 -13.55 16.31 -12.49
CA ASN A 231 -13.01 17.53 -11.91
C ASN A 231 -11.89 17.26 -10.90
N ASP A 232 -11.76 16.01 -10.43
CA ASP A 232 -10.76 15.61 -9.45
C ASP A 232 -9.45 15.17 -10.12
N VAL A 233 -9.37 15.19 -11.46
CA VAL A 233 -8.17 14.81 -12.23
C VAL A 233 -7.60 16.01 -13.00
N SER A 234 -6.28 16.05 -13.17
CA SER A 234 -5.62 17.14 -13.91
C SER A 234 -5.79 17.06 -15.43
N ASN A 235 -6.20 15.90 -15.95
CA ASN A 235 -6.45 15.69 -17.38
C ASN A 235 -7.66 14.73 -17.59
N PRO A 236 -8.87 15.28 -17.84
CA PRO A 236 -10.07 14.48 -18.03
C PRO A 236 -10.02 13.52 -19.23
N ASP A 237 -9.33 13.90 -20.31
CA ASP A 237 -9.21 13.05 -21.50
C ASP A 237 -8.33 11.84 -21.21
N ALA A 238 -7.21 12.04 -20.49
CA ALA A 238 -6.34 10.95 -20.04
C ALA A 238 -7.05 10.01 -19.06
N TRP A 239 -7.86 10.57 -18.15
CA TRP A 239 -8.67 9.79 -17.23
C TRP A 239 -9.67 8.89 -17.96
N LYS A 240 -10.37 9.44 -18.97
CA LYS A 240 -11.27 8.68 -19.83
C LYS A 240 -10.53 7.60 -20.63
N GLU A 241 -9.32 7.89 -21.10
CA GLU A 241 -8.51 6.96 -21.89
C GLU A 241 -8.13 5.68 -21.12
N ILE A 242 -7.89 5.79 -19.81
CA ILE A 242 -7.63 4.63 -18.97
C ILE A 242 -8.92 3.96 -18.46
N GLY A 243 -10.08 4.37 -18.96
CA GLY A 243 -11.40 3.84 -18.63
C GLY A 243 -12.19 4.63 -17.60
N GLY A 244 -11.55 5.54 -16.84
CA GLY A 244 -12.15 6.17 -15.67
C GLY A 244 -12.68 5.12 -14.66
N LEU A 245 -13.68 5.49 -13.86
CA LEU A 245 -14.32 4.54 -12.94
C LEU A 245 -15.34 3.67 -13.69
N VAL A 246 -14.89 2.54 -14.24
CA VAL A 246 -15.79 1.51 -14.79
C VAL A 246 -16.30 0.60 -13.68
N ALA A 247 -15.46 0.30 -12.70
CA ALA A 247 -15.83 -0.34 -11.44
C ALA A 247 -16.09 0.73 -10.37
N LYS A 248 -16.80 0.36 -9.30
CA LYS A 248 -16.86 1.17 -8.07
C LYS A 248 -15.61 0.88 -7.26
N PRO A 249 -14.64 1.80 -7.19
CA PRO A 249 -13.49 1.60 -6.32
C PRO A 249 -13.93 1.67 -4.86
N GLU A 250 -13.26 0.90 -4.02
CA GLU A 250 -13.54 0.78 -2.59
C GLU A 250 -12.23 0.92 -1.82
N TYR A 251 -12.32 1.30 -0.56
CA TYR A 251 -11.19 1.34 0.36
C TYR A 251 -11.46 0.48 1.58
N ASP A 252 -10.39 -0.08 2.13
CA ASP A 252 -10.36 -0.71 3.45
C ASP A 252 -9.19 -0.08 4.24
N LEU A 253 -9.49 0.44 5.41
CA LEU A 253 -8.53 1.09 6.32
C LEU A 253 -8.63 0.49 7.72
N THR A 254 -7.53 0.00 8.26
CA THR A 254 -7.44 -0.54 9.62
C THR A 254 -6.71 0.44 10.55
N LEU A 255 -7.18 0.57 11.79
CA LEU A 255 -6.50 1.33 12.85
C LEU A 255 -5.40 0.50 13.53
N PHE A 256 -4.24 1.10 13.72
CA PHE A 256 -3.07 0.49 14.36
C PHE A 256 -2.52 1.30 15.53
N GLY A 257 -1.84 0.62 16.44
CA GLY A 257 -1.19 1.18 17.61
C GLY A 257 -2.16 1.56 18.74
N PRO A 258 -1.61 2.12 19.84
CA PRO A 258 -2.42 2.51 20.98
C PRO A 258 -3.40 3.63 20.62
N ASN A 259 -4.68 3.44 20.96
CA ASN A 259 -5.75 4.43 20.77
C ASN A 259 -5.88 4.95 19.33
N GLY A 260 -5.63 4.10 18.32
CA GLY A 260 -5.68 4.48 16.91
C GLY A 260 -4.58 5.48 16.53
N ALA A 261 -3.34 5.23 16.95
CA ALA A 261 -2.20 6.11 16.63
C ALA A 261 -1.95 6.22 15.12
N GLU A 262 -2.22 5.14 14.38
CA GLU A 262 -1.96 5.00 12.96
C GLU A 262 -3.17 4.40 12.23
N ILE A 263 -3.22 4.62 10.93
CA ILE A 263 -4.23 4.04 10.03
C ILE A 263 -3.54 3.60 8.75
N ALA A 264 -3.82 2.41 8.26
CA ALA A 264 -3.24 1.91 7.02
C ALA A 264 -4.20 0.95 6.30
N GLY A 265 -4.02 0.80 5.00
CA GLY A 265 -4.96 0.03 4.19
C GLY A 265 -4.68 0.11 2.69
N ALA A 266 -5.72 -0.13 1.90
CA ALA A 266 -5.65 -0.07 0.45
C ALA A 266 -6.91 0.54 -0.17
N ILE A 267 -6.73 1.16 -1.34
CA ILE A 267 -7.80 1.51 -2.26
C ILE A 267 -7.73 0.53 -3.45
N ASN A 268 -8.84 -0.12 -3.74
CA ASN A 268 -8.99 -1.14 -4.77
C ASN A 268 -9.98 -0.68 -5.85
N GLY A 269 -10.01 -1.38 -6.99
CA GLY A 269 -10.97 -1.11 -8.06
C GLY A 269 -10.72 0.18 -8.86
N LEU A 270 -9.59 0.87 -8.66
CA LEU A 270 -9.14 1.94 -9.54
C LEU A 270 -8.83 1.38 -10.95
N PRO A 271 -8.84 2.23 -12.01
CA PRO A 271 -8.67 1.74 -13.37
C PRO A 271 -7.38 0.90 -13.51
N ASP A 272 -7.40 -0.15 -14.32
CA ASP A 272 -6.30 -1.14 -14.45
C ASP A 272 -4.90 -0.53 -14.60
N ARG A 273 -4.81 0.66 -15.18
CA ARG A 273 -3.55 1.39 -15.34
C ARG A 273 -2.95 1.80 -13.99
N VAL A 274 -3.80 2.22 -13.06
CA VAL A 274 -3.50 2.64 -11.68
C VAL A 274 -3.45 1.43 -10.75
N GLY A 275 -4.41 0.50 -10.87
CA GLY A 275 -4.55 -0.67 -10.00
C GLY A 275 -4.77 -0.31 -8.52
N SER A 276 -4.51 -1.27 -7.63
CA SER A 276 -4.62 -1.02 -6.18
C SER A 276 -3.53 -0.06 -5.68
N VAL A 277 -3.86 0.86 -4.76
CA VAL A 277 -2.85 1.71 -4.10
C VAL A 277 -2.90 1.52 -2.59
N ALA A 278 -1.73 1.54 -1.95
CA ALA A 278 -1.62 1.48 -0.49
C ALA A 278 -1.84 2.87 0.09
N VAL A 279 -2.38 2.92 1.31
CA VAL A 279 -2.58 4.13 2.10
C VAL A 279 -2.03 3.91 3.49
N ILE A 280 -1.35 4.91 4.03
CA ILE A 280 -0.81 4.88 5.40
C ILE A 280 -0.74 6.29 5.96
N GLY A 281 -1.21 6.47 7.19
CA GLY A 281 -1.38 7.76 7.83
C GLY A 281 -1.17 7.70 9.34
N ALA A 282 -0.61 8.77 9.90
CA ALA A 282 -0.39 8.91 11.34
C ALA A 282 -1.29 10.02 11.88
N LYS A 283 -1.83 9.79 13.08
CA LYS A 283 -2.64 10.76 13.81
C LYS A 283 -1.80 12.02 14.10
N GLN A 284 -2.40 13.20 13.85
CA GLN A 284 -1.80 14.53 14.08
C GLN A 284 -2.16 15.08 15.46
#